data_AF-A0A7K3GIV9-F1
#
_entry.id   AF-A0A7K3GIV9-F1
#
_cell.length_a   1.000
_cell.length_b   1.000
_cell.length_c   1.000
_cell.angle_alpha   90.00
_cell.angle_beta   90.00
_cell.angle_gamma   90.00
#
_symmetry.space_group_name_H-M   'P 1'
#
loop_
_entity.id
_entity.type
_entity.pdbx_description
1 polymer ?
#
loop_
_entity_poly.entity_id
_entity_poly.type
_entity_poly.pdbx_seq_one_letter_code
_entity_poly.pdbx_strand_id
1 'polypeptide(L)' 'MNVLPVGDDALLVEVASGEEAEALRAELLRRRAEGTLAAREIVPAARTVLLDGVADRARLAAELTAAEVPPAP' A
#
# COMPACT_ATOMS: atom_id res chain seq x y z
N MET A 1 5.69 -2.66 9.35
CA MET A 1 4.97 -2.88 8.08
C MET A 1 5.77 -3.86 7.23
N ASN A 2 5.11 -4.83 6.62
CA ASN A 2 5.72 -5.83 5.76
C ASN A 2 5.13 -5.71 4.34
N VAL A 3 5.95 -5.82 3.30
CA VAL A 3 5.49 -5.69 1.91
C VAL A 3 5.82 -6.96 1.16
N LEU A 4 4.79 -7.66 0.72
CA LEU A 4 4.89 -8.98 0.11
C LEU A 4 4.48 -8.92 -1.36
N PRO A 5 5.29 -9.46 -2.29
CA PRO A 5 4.85 -9.66 -3.66
C PRO A 5 3.72 -10.68 -3.72
N VAL A 6 2.62 -10.35 -4.40
CA VAL A 6 1.52 -11.29 -4.70
C VAL A 6 1.29 -11.32 -6.21
N GLY A 7 1.26 -12.52 -6.79
CA GLY A 7 1.10 -12.68 -8.25
C GLY A 7 2.16 -11.93 -9.06
N ASP A 8 1.77 -11.49 -10.26
CA ASP A 8 2.67 -10.88 -11.26
C ASP A 8 2.71 -9.34 -11.16
N ASP A 9 1.61 -8.70 -10.77
CA ASP A 9 1.43 -7.25 -10.78
C ASP A 9 0.89 -6.69 -9.45
N ALA A 10 0.92 -7.45 -8.35
CA ALA A 10 0.39 -6.98 -7.06
C ALA A 10 1.41 -7.00 -5.90
N LEU A 11 1.13 -6.13 -4.91
CA LEU A 11 1.80 -6.08 -3.61
C LEU A 11 0.75 -6.15 -2.50
N LEU A 12 1.03 -6.95 -1.48
CA LEU A 12 0.27 -6.99 -0.25
C LEU A 12 1.07 -6.32 0.86
N VAL A 13 0.49 -5.29 1.46
CA VAL A 13 1.09 -4.57 2.59
C VAL A 13 0.43 -5.01 3.88
N GLU A 14 1.20 -5.56 4.81
CA GLU A 14 0.73 -5.97 6.13
C GLU A 14 1.11 -4.92 7.18
N VAL A 15 0.12 -4.58 8.01
CA VAL A 15 0.21 -3.57 9.07
C VAL A 15 -0.27 -4.16 10.41
N ALA A 16 -0.06 -3.43 11.51
CA ALA A 16 -0.30 -3.96 12.84
C ALA A 16 -1.79 -4.03 13.21
N SER A 17 -2.63 -3.18 12.61
CA SER A 17 -4.08 -3.15 12.90
C SER A 17 -4.94 -2.77 11.69
N GLY A 18 -6.26 -2.88 11.86
CA GLY A 18 -7.23 -2.41 10.86
C GLY A 18 -7.24 -0.89 10.72
N GLU A 19 -7.04 -0.14 11.82
CA GLU A 19 -6.91 1.32 11.73
C GLU A 19 -5.68 1.73 10.92
N GLU A 20 -4.54 1.05 11.10
CA GLU A 20 -3.35 1.28 10.28
C GLU A 20 -3.61 0.93 8.80
N ALA A 21 -4.44 -0.08 8.52
CA ALA A 21 -4.77 -0.47 7.15
C ALA A 21 -5.61 0.60 6.46
N GLU A 22 -6.59 1.19 7.17
CA GLU A 22 -7.39 2.30 6.65
C GLU A 22 -6.57 3.59 6.51
N ALA A 23 -5.70 3.91 7.48
CA ALA A 23 -4.81 5.06 7.39
C ALA A 23 -3.85 4.94 6.20
N LEU A 24 -3.25 3.76 6.02
CA LEU A 24 -2.39 3.47 4.87
C LEU A 24 -3.18 3.58 3.56
N ARG A 25 -4.41 3.03 3.49
CA ARG A 25 -5.27 3.16 2.30
C ARG A 25 -5.56 4.63 1.96
N ALA A 26 -5.88 5.46 2.95
CA ALA A 26 -6.15 6.88 2.74
C ALA A 26 -4.92 7.60 2.16
N GLU A 27 -3.72 7.30 2.69
CA GLU A 27 -2.46 7.84 2.19
C GLU A 27 -2.14 7.36 0.76
N LEU A 28 -2.36 6.07 0.46
CA LEU A 28 -2.15 5.54 -0.88
C LEU A 28 -3.11 6.16 -1.91
N LEU A 29 -4.38 6.38 -1.52
CA LEU A 29 -5.35 7.09 -2.35
C LEU A 29 -4.93 8.55 -2.60
N ARG A 30 -4.38 9.23 -1.60
CA ARG A 30 -3.83 10.58 -1.75
C ARG A 30 -2.68 10.60 -2.75
N ARG A 31 -1.69 9.71 -2.61
CA ARG A 31 -0.57 9.57 -3.56
C ARG A 31 -1.04 9.27 -4.97
N ARG A 32 -2.05 8.41 -5.11
CA ARG A 32 -2.66 8.11 -6.42
C ARG A 32 -3.29 9.35 -7.04
N ALA A 33 -4.02 10.15 -6.25
CA ALA A 33 -4.62 11.39 -6.71
C ALA A 33 -3.55 12.45 -7.10
N GLU A 34 -2.42 12.46 -6.41
CA GLU A 34 -1.25 13.29 -6.71
C GLU A 34 -0.41 12.75 -7.89
N GLY A 35 -0.74 11.57 -8.43
CA GLY A 35 0.00 10.92 -9.52
C GLY A 35 1.35 10.33 -9.10
N THR A 36 1.64 10.28 -7.80
CA THR A 36 2.89 9.74 -7.24
C THR A 36 2.82 8.23 -6.98
N LEU A 37 1.64 7.62 -7.11
CA LEU A 37 1.42 6.17 -7.05
C LEU A 37 0.67 5.66 -8.27
N ALA A 38 1.25 4.68 -8.97
CA ALA A 38 0.64 3.98 -10.09
C ALA A 38 0.20 2.55 -9.68
N ALA A 39 -1.01 2.46 -9.13
CA ALA A 39 -1.71 1.21 -8.87
C ALA A 39 -3.12 1.28 -9.50
N ARG A 40 -3.57 0.17 -10.07
CA ARG A 40 -4.91 0.06 -10.68
C ARG A 40 -5.99 0.06 -9.61
N GLU A 41 -5.79 -0.73 -8.56
CA GLU A 41 -6.73 -0.90 -7.46
C GLU A 41 -6.01 -0.90 -6.11
N ILE A 42 -6.71 -0.39 -5.08
CA ILE A 42 -6.24 -0.32 -3.70
C ILE A 42 -7.36 -0.91 -2.83
N VAL A 43 -7.18 -2.15 -2.38
CA VAL A 43 -8.20 -2.92 -1.67
C VAL A 43 -7.82 -3.09 -0.20
N PRO A 44 -8.56 -2.51 0.75
CA PRO A 44 -8.33 -2.75 2.17
C PRO A 44 -8.89 -4.11 2.59
N ALA A 45 -8.27 -4.70 3.61
CA ALA A 45 -8.78 -5.86 4.33
C ALA A 45 -8.49 -5.69 5.84
N ALA A 46 -8.66 -6.77 6.64
CA ALA A 46 -8.65 -6.67 8.10
C ALA A 46 -7.39 -6.04 8.72
N ARG A 47 -6.20 -6.31 8.16
CA ARG A 47 -4.91 -5.74 8.60
C ARG A 47 -3.91 -5.63 7.45
N THR A 48 -4.44 -5.56 6.24
CA THR A 48 -3.63 -5.57 5.02
C THR A 48 -4.25 -4.66 3.97
N VAL A 49 -3.42 -4.14 3.08
CA VAL A 49 -3.85 -3.41 1.88
C VAL A 49 -3.24 -4.10 0.67
N LEU A 50 -4.09 -4.53 -0.26
CA LEU A 50 -3.66 -5.06 -1.55
C LEU A 50 -3.58 -3.91 -2.56
N LEU A 51 -2.41 -3.78 -3.17
CA LEU A 51 -2.15 -2.92 -4.31
C LEU A 51 -2.11 -3.80 -5.55
N ASP A 52 -3.10 -3.65 -6.42
CA ASP A 52 -3.21 -4.43 -7.65
C ASP A 52 -2.89 -3.59 -8.90
N GLY A 53 -2.31 -4.22 -9.92
CA GLY A 53 -1.86 -3.55 -11.14
C GLY A 53 -0.77 -2.50 -10.88
N VAL A 54 0.23 -2.85 -10.08
CA VAL A 54 1.40 -2.03 -9.76
C VAL A 54 2.42 -2.10 -10.89
N ALA A 55 2.76 -0.96 -11.50
CA ALA A 55 3.67 -0.90 -12.64
C ALA A 55 5.12 -1.30 -12.32
N ASP A 56 5.66 -0.81 -11.19
CA ASP A 56 7.00 -1.16 -10.69
C ASP A 56 6.92 -1.62 -9.24
N ARG A 57 6.73 -2.93 -9.07
CA ARG A 57 6.56 -3.58 -7.76
C ARG A 57 7.80 -3.47 -6.90
N ALA A 58 8.98 -3.61 -7.48
CA ALA A 58 10.23 -3.63 -6.73
C ALA A 58 10.53 -2.26 -6.13
N ARG A 59 10.38 -1.21 -6.95
CA ARG A 59 10.53 0.17 -6.49
C ARG A 59 9.49 0.52 -5.43
N LEU A 60 8.22 0.22 -5.69
CA LEU A 60 7.16 0.56 -4.75
C LEU A 60 7.30 -0.21 -3.43
N ALA A 61 7.72 -1.48 -3.46
CA ALA A 61 7.97 -2.24 -2.25
C ALA A 61 9.10 -1.63 -1.41
N ALA A 62 10.18 -1.16 -2.05
CA ALA A 62 11.27 -0.47 -1.35
C ALA A 62 10.82 0.85 -0.74
N GLU A 63 10.07 1.67 -1.49
CA GLU A 63 9.52 2.95 -1.01
C GLU A 63 8.55 2.75 0.17
N LEU A 64 7.67 1.75 0.09
CA LEU A 64 6.74 1.44 1.17
C LEU A 64 7.46 0.89 2.38
N THR A 65 8.41 -0.02 2.23
CA THR A 65 9.17 -0.57 3.37
C THR A 65 9.99 0.51 4.09
N ALA A 66 10.46 1.53 3.36
CA ALA A 66 11.17 2.67 3.94
C ALA A 66 10.24 3.73 4.56
N ALA A 67 8.95 3.72 4.22
CA ALA A 67 7.99 4.66 4.76
C ALA A 67 7.50 4.21 6.14
N GLU A 68 7.42 5.13 7.10
CA GLU A 68 6.63 4.93 8.30
C GLU A 68 5.15 5.11 7.96
N VAL A 69 4.28 4.23 8.46
CA VAL A 69 2.83 4.40 8.33
C VAL A 69 2.46 5.63 9.17
N PRO A 70 1.88 6.69 8.57
CA PRO A 70 1.44 7.83 9.36
C PRO A 70 0.38 7.35 10.38
N PRO A 71 0.44 7.81 11.64
CA PRO A 71 -0.57 7.44 12.62
C PRO A 71 -1.95 7.88 12.11
N ALA A 72 -2.94 7.00 12.28
CA ALA A 72 -4.33 7.32 11.94
C ALA A 72 -4.79 8.56 12.75
N PRO A 73 -5.53 9.50 12.13
CA PRO A 73 -6.11 10.65 12.83
C PRO A 73 -7.19 10.25 13.84
#